data_AF-A0A2Z3H9Q8-F1
#
_entry.id   AF-A0A2Z3H9Q8-F1
#
_cell.length_a   1.000
_cell.length_b   1.000
_cell.length_c   1.000
_cell.angle_alpha   90.00
_cell.angle_beta   90.00
_cell.angle_gamma   90.00
#
_symmetry.space_group_name_H-M   'P 1'
#
loop_
_entity.id
_entity.type
_entity.pdbx_description
1 polymer ?
#
loop_
_entity_poly.entity_id
_entity_poly.type
_entity_poly.pdbx_seq_one_letter_code
_entity_poly.pdbx_strand_id
1 'polypeptide(L)'
;MIHFRCWFCNRAFVKPDEQVGARFECGCGRRVKVPKRSGGASRSLSPLDRLLEALVYGGAGALIGFALSVAVLSRLVVFRRPAEVIAAATVLGFVTGTVFGERGINWLGQKLRDRENA
;
A
#
# COMPACT_ATOMS: atom_id res chain seq x y z
N MET A 1 11.66 -24.28 -0.40
CA MET A 1 12.17 -23.39 0.67
C MET A 1 11.93 -21.96 0.26
N ILE A 2 11.42 -21.12 1.18
CA ILE A 2 11.12 -19.71 0.94
C ILE A 2 12.18 -18.83 1.58
N HIS A 3 12.83 -18.01 0.75
CA HIS A 3 13.76 -16.98 1.19
C HIS A 3 13.04 -15.64 1.22
N PHE A 4 13.02 -14.97 2.37
CA PHE A 4 12.41 -13.66 2.49
C PHE A 4 13.12 -12.83 3.57
N ARG A 5 12.89 -11.53 3.56
CA ARG A 5 13.39 -10.63 4.60
C ARG A 5 12.24 -10.13 5.46
N CYS A 6 12.51 -9.90 6.75
CA CYS A 6 11.57 -9.23 7.62
C CYS A 6 11.30 -7.82 7.09
N TRP A 7 10.03 -7.47 6.92
CA TRP A 7 9.62 -6.15 6.45
C TRP A 7 10.16 -4.99 7.31
N PHE A 8 10.25 -5.20 8.63
CA PHE A 8 10.60 -4.13 9.59
C PHE A 8 12.11 -3.94 9.78
N CYS A 9 12.86 -5.02 9.96
CA CYS A 9 14.31 -4.95 10.28
C CYS A 9 15.20 -5.45 9.14
N ASN A 10 14.62 -5.83 8.00
CA ASN A 10 15.32 -6.30 6.80
C ASN A 10 16.23 -7.53 7.00
N ARG A 11 16.12 -8.25 8.12
CA ARG A 11 16.85 -9.51 8.36
C ARG A 11 16.34 -10.62 7.43
N ALA A 12 17.27 -11.42 6.89
CA ALA A 12 16.95 -12.55 6.03
C ALA A 12 16.48 -13.77 6.85
N PHE A 13 15.49 -14.48 6.32
CA PHE A 13 14.92 -15.69 6.87
C PHE A 13 14.75 -16.73 5.77
N VAL A 14 14.92 -17.99 6.15
CA VAL A 14 14.64 -19.15 5.32
C VAL A 14 13.66 -20.02 6.08
N LYS A 15 12.52 -20.34 5.43
CA LYS A 15 11.49 -21.20 6.02
C LYS A 15 11.03 -22.27 5.02
N PRO A 16 10.62 -23.46 5.50
CA PRO A 16 10.04 -24.48 4.63
C PRO A 16 8.69 -24.01 4.07
N ASP A 17 8.35 -24.52 2.89
CA ASP A 17 7.14 -24.11 2.15
C ASP A 17 5.85 -24.51 2.87
N GLU A 18 5.92 -25.54 3.73
CA GLU A 18 4.83 -25.98 4.61
C GLU A 18 4.42 -24.91 5.63
N GLN A 19 5.33 -23.99 5.98
CA GLN A 19 5.05 -22.90 6.91
C GLN A 19 4.50 -21.65 6.22
N VAL A 20 4.10 -21.72 4.93
CA VAL A 20 3.49 -20.59 4.23
C VAL A 20 2.28 -20.06 4.99
N GLY A 21 2.32 -18.77 5.29
CA GLY A 21 1.27 -18.09 6.04
C GLY A 21 1.34 -18.23 7.56
N ALA A 22 2.24 -19.07 8.09
CA ALA A 22 2.53 -19.12 9.52
C ALA A 22 3.04 -17.75 10.01
N ARG A 23 2.68 -17.41 11.23
CA ARG A 23 3.11 -16.18 11.90
C ARG A 23 4.13 -16.52 12.96
N PHE A 24 5.21 -15.75 13.02
CA PHE A 24 6.24 -15.90 14.04
C PHE A 24 6.72 -14.53 14.48
N GLU A 25 7.41 -14.48 15.62
CA GLU A 25 8.02 -13.26 16.10
C GLU A 25 9.45 -13.15 15.58
N CYS A 26 9.75 -12.04 14.91
CA CYS A 26 11.10 -11.72 14.50
C CYS A 26 11.87 -11.16 15.71
N GLY A 27 13.18 -11.37 15.78
CA GLY A 27 14.03 -10.83 16.86
C GLY A 27 14.09 -9.29 16.97
N CYS A 28 13.30 -8.56 16.18
CA CYS A 28 13.01 -7.13 16.35
C CYS A 28 11.74 -6.87 17.19
N GLY A 29 11.15 -7.91 17.80
CA GLY A 29 9.91 -7.81 18.60
C GLY A 29 8.64 -7.59 17.78
N ARG A 30 8.69 -7.78 16.46
CA ARG A 30 7.53 -7.63 15.57
C ARG A 30 7.08 -8.98 15.06
N ARG A 31 5.75 -9.17 14.98
CA ARG A 31 5.14 -10.31 14.31
C ARG A 31 5.28 -10.19 12.79
N VAL A 32 5.71 -11.28 12.18
CA VAL A 32 5.90 -11.43 10.73
C VAL A 32 5.22 -12.69 10.25
N LYS A 33 4.85 -12.70 8.98
CA LYS A 33 4.17 -13.80 8.29
C LYS A 33 5.11 -14.37 7.24
N VAL A 34 5.14 -15.70 7.10
CA VAL A 34 5.85 -16.34 6.00
C VAL A 34 5.11 -16.05 4.68
N PRO A 35 5.76 -15.41 3.69
CA PRO A 35 5.13 -15.08 2.41
C PRO A 35 4.86 -16.32 1.56
N LYS A 36 3.95 -16.21 0.59
CA LYS A 36 3.62 -17.31 -0.33
C LYS A 36 4.72 -17.63 -1.36
N ARG A 37 5.65 -16.69 -1.58
CA ARG A 37 6.73 -16.78 -2.57
C ARG A 37 7.99 -16.15 -2.00
N SER A 38 9.15 -16.60 -2.46
CA SER A 38 10.44 -16.00 -2.11
C SER A 38 10.47 -14.52 -2.52
N GLY A 39 11.07 -13.68 -1.68
CA GLY A 39 11.09 -12.23 -1.85
C GLY A 39 9.74 -11.52 -1.58
N GLY A 40 8.68 -12.26 -1.22
CA GLY A 40 7.36 -11.69 -0.95
C GLY A 40 7.28 -10.92 0.37
N ALA A 41 6.22 -10.11 0.49
CA ALA A 41 5.95 -9.32 1.69
C ALA A 41 5.71 -10.23 2.92
N SER A 42 6.57 -10.08 3.94
CA SER A 42 6.50 -10.81 5.21
C SER A 42 5.74 -10.05 6.31
N ARG A 43 5.16 -8.90 5.98
CA ARG A 43 4.42 -8.05 6.91
C ARG A 43 3.10 -8.72 7.30
N SER A 44 2.83 -8.83 8.61
CA SER A 44 1.49 -9.14 9.10
C SER A 44 0.76 -7.83 9.39
N LEU A 45 -0.19 -7.46 8.53
CA LEU A 45 -1.02 -6.28 8.72
C LEU A 45 -2.16 -6.58 9.70
N SER A 46 -2.25 -5.79 10.77
CA SER A 46 -3.46 -5.75 11.59
C SER A 46 -4.57 -4.96 10.88
N PRO A 47 -5.86 -5.14 11.27
CA PRO A 47 -6.95 -4.33 10.74
C PRO A 47 -6.73 -2.82 10.97
N LEU A 48 -6.12 -2.48 12.11
CA LEU A 48 -5.79 -1.11 12.49
C LEU A 48 -4.68 -0.53 11.60
N ASP A 49 -3.65 -1.33 11.30
CA ASP A 49 -2.60 -0.93 10.35
C ASP A 49 -3.19 -0.66 8.97
N ARG A 50 -4.12 -1.50 8.50
CA ARG A 50 -4.82 -1.27 7.23
C ARG A 50 -5.63 0.02 7.22
N LEU A 51 -6.24 0.37 8.34
CA LEU A 51 -7.07 1.57 8.45
C LEU A 51 -6.19 2.82 8.45
N LEU A 52 -5.09 2.82 9.20
CA LEU A 52 -4.09 3.89 9.16
C LEU A 52 -3.46 4.03 7.77
N GLU A 53 -3.14 2.91 7.12
CA GLU A 53 -2.55 2.88 5.79
C GLU A 53 -3.52 3.41 4.74
N ALA A 54 -4.80 3.01 4.81
CA ALA A 54 -5.85 3.59 3.99
C ALA A 54 -6.03 5.09 4.25
N LEU A 55 -5.89 5.54 5.50
CA LEU A 55 -6.01 6.96 5.84
C LEU A 55 -4.84 7.78 5.31
N VAL A 56 -3.61 7.28 5.41
CA VAL A 56 -2.39 7.99 4.97
C VAL A 56 -2.28 7.98 3.43
N TYR A 57 -2.38 6.81 2.81
CA TYR A 57 -2.26 6.71 1.34
C TYR A 57 -3.53 7.17 0.62
N GLY A 58 -4.70 6.84 1.17
CA GLY A 58 -5.98 7.31 0.63
C GLY A 58 -6.20 8.79 0.89
N GLY A 59 -5.85 9.30 2.07
CA GLY A 59 -6.04 10.71 2.43
C GLY A 59 -5.29 11.66 1.50
N ALA A 60 -4.04 11.36 1.17
CA ALA A 60 -3.29 12.14 0.18
C ALA A 60 -3.98 12.14 -1.20
N GLY A 61 -4.44 10.97 -1.67
CA GLY A 61 -5.19 10.84 -2.92
C GLY A 61 -6.52 11.60 -2.90
N ALA A 62 -7.23 11.59 -1.78
CA ALA A 62 -8.47 12.33 -1.58
C ALA A 62 -8.25 13.85 -1.67
N LEU A 63 -7.22 14.36 -0.99
CA LEU A 63 -6.87 15.77 -1.01
C LEU A 63 -6.48 16.24 -2.41
N ILE A 64 -5.71 15.43 -3.15
CA ILE A 64 -5.35 15.73 -4.54
C ILE A 64 -6.60 15.75 -5.43
N GLY A 65 -7.47 14.74 -5.32
CA GLY A 65 -8.73 14.68 -6.06
C GLY A 65 -9.67 15.86 -5.76
N PHE A 66 -9.78 16.24 -4.49
CA PHE A 66 -10.53 17.41 -4.05
C PHE A 66 -9.96 18.71 -4.64
N ALA A 67 -8.65 18.94 -4.51
CA ALA A 67 -8.00 20.15 -5.00
C ALA A 67 -8.11 20.29 -6.53
N LEU A 68 -7.92 19.19 -7.27
CA LEU A 68 -8.11 19.14 -8.73
C LEU A 68 -9.55 19.52 -9.11
N SER A 69 -10.54 18.98 -8.40
CA SER A 69 -11.95 19.26 -8.68
C SER A 69 -12.30 20.72 -8.45
N VAL A 70 -11.83 21.31 -7.36
CA VAL A 70 -12.01 22.73 -7.05
C VAL A 70 -11.29 23.61 -8.09
N ALA A 71 -10.08 23.24 -8.50
CA ALA A 71 -9.33 23.99 -9.52
C ALA A 71 -10.00 23.94 -10.91
N VAL A 72 -10.63 22.82 -11.28
CA VAL A 72 -11.35 22.66 -12.54
C VAL A 72 -12.70 23.38 -12.50
N LEU A 73 -13.46 23.24 -11.42
CA LEU A 73 -14.77 23.89 -11.25
C LEU A 73 -14.67 25.41 -11.10
N SER A 74 -13.60 25.92 -10.48
CA SER A 74 -13.36 27.36 -10.40
C SER A 74 -13.09 28.00 -11.76
N ARG A 75 -12.75 27.21 -12.79
CA ARG A 75 -12.50 27.67 -14.17
C ARG A 75 -13.65 27.36 -15.14
N LEU A 76 -14.57 26.46 -14.78
CA LEU A 76 -15.68 26.04 -15.64
C LEU A 76 -17.03 26.38 -14.97
N VAL A 77 -17.62 27.50 -15.39
CA VAL A 77 -18.94 28.01 -14.94
C VAL A 77 -20.13 27.09 -15.35
N VAL A 78 -19.86 25.98 -16.05
CA VAL A 78 -20.87 25.16 -16.75
C VAL A 78 -21.41 23.99 -15.91
N PHE A 79 -20.80 23.66 -14.77
CA PHE A 79 -21.27 22.51 -13.98
C PHE A 79 -22.50 22.83 -13.14
N ARG A 80 -23.67 22.34 -13.58
CA ARG A 80 -24.96 22.41 -12.85
C ARG A 80 -24.96 21.67 -11.51
N ARG A 81 -24.01 20.77 -11.25
CA ARG A 81 -23.88 19.99 -9.99
C ARG A 81 -22.42 19.91 -9.50
N PRO A 82 -21.85 21.01 -8.99
CA PRO A 82 -20.44 21.06 -8.58
C PRO A 82 -20.15 20.14 -7.38
N ALA A 83 -21.10 19.97 -6.47
CA ALA A 83 -20.93 19.13 -5.28
C ALA A 83 -20.76 17.63 -5.61
N GLU A 84 -21.52 17.11 -6.58
CA GLU A 84 -21.43 15.70 -6.99
C GLU A 84 -20.09 15.40 -7.67
N VAL A 85 -19.58 16.32 -8.49
CA VAL A 85 -18.28 16.18 -9.16
C VAL A 85 -17.14 16.18 -8.16
N ILE A 86 -17.16 17.10 -7.18
CA ILE A 86 -16.15 17.15 -6.11
C ILE A 86 -16.20 15.87 -5.28
N ALA A 87 -17.39 15.41 -4.89
CA ALA A 87 -17.55 14.19 -4.11
C ALA A 87 -17.03 12.97 -4.89
N ALA A 88 -17.43 12.80 -6.15
CA ALA A 88 -17.02 11.68 -6.99
C ALA A 88 -15.50 11.65 -7.21
N ALA A 89 -14.89 12.80 -7.53
CA ALA A 89 -13.46 12.90 -7.76
C ALA A 89 -12.62 12.77 -6.47
N THR A 90 -13.13 13.22 -5.32
CA THR A 90 -12.49 13.01 -4.01
C THR A 90 -12.52 11.54 -3.63
N VAL A 91 -13.66 10.87 -3.81
CA VAL A 91 -13.81 9.42 -3.57
C VAL A 91 -12.92 8.63 -4.52
N LEU A 92 -12.89 8.97 -5.81
CA LEU A 92 -11.99 8.36 -6.78
C LEU A 92 -10.52 8.55 -6.39
N GLY A 93 -10.13 9.76 -5.99
CA GLY A 93 -8.78 10.04 -5.50
C GLY A 93 -8.42 9.21 -4.28
N PHE A 94 -9.34 9.07 -3.31
CA PHE A 94 -9.17 8.23 -2.13
C PHE A 94 -9.00 6.75 -2.48
N VAL A 95 -9.91 6.20 -3.30
CA VAL A 95 -9.87 4.78 -3.71
C VAL A 95 -8.59 4.49 -4.50
N THR A 96 -8.21 5.39 -5.41
CA THR A 96 -6.98 5.22 -6.19
C THR A 96 -5.76 5.30 -5.28
N GLY A 97 -5.70 6.25 -4.36
CA GLY A 97 -4.61 6.39 -3.38
C GLY A 97 -4.46 5.17 -2.47
N THR A 98 -5.56 4.64 -1.94
CA THR A 98 -5.55 3.44 -1.09
C THR A 98 -5.13 2.18 -1.86
N VAL A 99 -5.60 2.01 -3.09
CA VAL A 99 -5.32 0.80 -3.90
C VAL A 99 -3.88 0.79 -4.44
N PHE A 100 -3.37 1.95 -4.85
CA PHE A 100 -2.05 2.07 -5.49
C PHE A 100 -0.91 2.42 -4.53
N GLY A 101 -1.17 2.95 -3.33
CA GLY A 101 -0.13 3.33 -2.38
C GLY A 101 0.79 2.16 -2.00
N GLU A 102 0.27 1.19 -1.26
CA GLU A 102 1.09 0.06 -0.78
C GLU A 102 1.46 -0.92 -1.91
N ARG A 103 0.55 -1.14 -2.88
CA ARG A 103 0.84 -2.00 -4.04
C ARG A 103 1.94 -1.43 -4.93
N GLY A 104 1.93 -0.11 -5.15
CA GLY A 104 2.93 0.58 -5.95
C GLY A 104 4.31 0.56 -5.30
N ILE A 105 4.39 0.85 -3.99
CA ILE A 105 5.66 0.82 -3.25
C ILE A 105 6.24 -0.60 -3.20
N ASN A 106 5.41 -1.60 -2.92
CA ASN A 106 5.84 -2.99 -2.94
C ASN A 106 6.33 -3.43 -4.32
N TRP A 107 5.62 -3.06 -5.37
CA TRP A 107 6.00 -3.39 -6.74
C TRP A 107 7.33 -2.74 -7.17
N LEU A 108 7.51 -1.44 -6.85
CA LEU A 108 8.77 -0.73 -7.06
C LEU A 108 9.93 -1.36 -6.29
N GLY A 109 9.71 -1.68 -5.01
CA GLY A 109 10.70 -2.36 -4.18
C GLY A 109 11.09 -3.72 -4.74
N GLN A 110 10.13 -4.47 -5.30
CA GLN A 110 10.40 -5.75 -5.96
C GLN A 110 11.25 -5.55 -7.22
N LYS A 111 10.89 -4.60 -8.08
CA LYS A 111 11.61 -4.31 -9.33
C LYS A 111 13.05 -3.83 -9.11
N LEU A 112 13.30 -3.01 -8.09
CA LEU A 112 14.66 -2.60 -7.73
C LEU A 112 15.49 -3.80 -7.26
N ARG A 113 14.88 -4.71 -6.51
CA ARG A 113 15.54 -5.88 -5.96
C ARG A 113 15.79 -6.97 -7.01
N ASP A 114 14.92 -7.08 -8.01
CA ASP A 114 15.17 -7.93 -9.18
C ASP A 114 16.39 -7.44 -9.98
N ARG A 115 16.68 -6.12 -9.97
CA ARG A 115 17.88 -5.55 -10.61
C ARG A 115 19.16 -5.71 -9.79
N GLU A 116 19.10 -5.73 -8.47
CA GLU A 116 20.29 -5.98 -7.63
C GLU A 116 20.75 -7.44 -7.65
N ASN A 117 19.85 -8.37 -7.95
CA ASN A 117 20.15 -9.82 -7.99
C ASN A 117 20.35 -10.36 -9.42
N ALA A 118 20.34 -9.51 -10.45
CA ALA A 118 20.59 -9.84 -11.85
C ALA A 118 21.99 -9.39 -12.26
#